data_AF-A0A2V6CFG0-F1
#
_entry.id   AF-A0A2V6CFG0-F1
#
_cell.length_a   1.000
_cell.length_b   1.000
_cell.length_c   1.000
_cell.angle_alpha   90.00
_cell.angle_beta   90.00
_cell.angle_gamma   90.00
#
_symmetry.space_group_name_H-M   'P 1'
#
loop_
_entity.id
_entity.type
_entity.pdbx_description
1 polymer ?
#
loop_
_entity_poly.entity_id
_entity_poly.type
_entity_poly.pdbx_seq_one_letter_code
_entity_poly.pdbx_strand_id
1 'polypeptide(L)'
;RYELELPALGRLVLKDAETGEVVEVNTGDERKRAAFAQRQAKAQAELLKLFRGARIDSIQLRTDQPYAGALGRFFETREKRRRHG
;
A
#
# COMPACT_ATOMS: atom_id res chain seq x y z
N ARG A 1 -2.57 9.29 2.78
CA ARG A 1 -1.61 9.45 3.91
C ARG A 1 -1.78 8.38 5.00
N TYR A 2 -2.97 8.19 5.59
CA TYR A 2 -3.18 7.26 6.73
C TYR A 2 -3.12 5.75 6.40
N GLU A 3 -2.88 5.39 5.14
CA GLU A 3 -2.89 4.01 4.64
C GLU A 3 -1.54 3.29 4.86
N LEU A 4 -0.46 4.08 5.00
CA LEU A 4 0.91 3.57 5.20
C LEU A 4 1.49 3.93 6.58
N GLU A 5 0.90 4.93 7.25
CA GLU A 5 1.39 5.47 8.51
C GLU A 5 0.23 5.76 9.45
N LEU A 6 0.43 5.46 10.74
CA LEU A 6 -0.53 5.80 11.78
C LEU A 6 -0.32 7.25 12.22
N PRO A 7 -1.38 8.06 12.36
CA PRO A 7 -1.27 9.43 12.88
C PRO A 7 -1.12 9.43 14.40
N ALA A 8 -0.50 10.47 14.98
CA ALA A 8 -0.33 10.57 16.44
C ALA A 8 -1.60 11.12 17.14
N LEU A 9 -2.67 10.35 17.16
CA LEU A 9 -3.98 10.78 17.69
C LEU A 9 -4.32 10.19 19.07
N GLY A 10 -3.42 9.41 19.68
CA GLY A 10 -3.67 8.75 20.96
C GLY A 10 -4.45 7.44 20.81
N ARG A 11 -5.30 7.10 21.78
CA ARG A 11 -6.16 5.91 21.72
C ARG A 11 -7.36 6.17 20.81
N LEU A 12 -7.51 5.35 19.78
CA LEU A 12 -8.60 5.40 18.83
C LEU A 12 -9.33 4.07 18.84
N VAL A 13 -10.64 4.12 18.70
CA VAL A 13 -11.44 2.95 18.32
C VAL A 13 -11.62 3.05 16.81
N LEU A 14 -11.03 2.11 16.08
CA LEU A 14 -11.14 2.03 14.63
C LEU A 14 -12.15 0.94 14.28
N LYS A 15 -13.03 1.25 13.33
CA LYS A 15 -13.91 0.26 12.73
C LYS A 15 -13.40 -0.03 11.31
N ASP A 16 -13.12 -1.29 11.04
CA ASP A 16 -12.80 -1.79 9.70
C ASP A 16 -14.03 -1.57 8.79
N ALA A 17 -13.83 -0.92 7.65
CA ALA A 17 -14.91 -0.58 6.73
C ALA A 17 -15.35 -1.77 5.87
N GLU A 18 -14.47 -2.73 5.64
CA GLU A 18 -14.68 -3.93 4.85
C GLU A 18 -15.34 -5.05 5.67
N THR A 19 -14.93 -5.24 6.93
CA THR A 19 -15.42 -6.33 7.78
C THR A 19 -16.39 -5.88 8.87
N GLY A 20 -16.36 -4.59 9.24
CA GLY A 20 -17.13 -4.04 10.35
C GLY A 20 -16.54 -4.31 11.74
N GLU A 21 -15.37 -4.96 11.83
CA GLU A 21 -14.69 -5.25 13.10
C GLU A 21 -14.24 -3.97 13.81
N VAL A 22 -14.35 -3.94 15.15
CA VAL A 22 -13.96 -2.79 15.97
C VAL A 22 -12.70 -3.13 16.76
N VAL A 23 -11.64 -2.38 16.51
CA VAL A 23 -10.33 -2.57 17.15
C VAL A 23 -9.88 -1.31 17.89
N GLU A 24 -9.37 -1.48 19.10
CA GLU A 24 -8.77 -0.39 19.87
C GLU A 24 -7.28 -0.26 19.53
N VAL A 25 -6.88 0.90 19.02
CA VAL A 25 -5.51 1.17 18.57
C VAL A 25 -4.96 2.38 19.31
N ASN A 26 -3.87 2.17 20.07
CA ASN A 26 -3.10 3.27 20.64
C ASN A 26 -2.06 3.78 19.62
N THR A 27 -2.41 4.84 18.91
CA THR A 27 -1.57 5.51 17.91
C THR A 27 -0.65 6.58 18.51
N GLY A 28 -0.73 6.84 19.81
CA GLY A 28 0.11 7.81 20.51
C GLY A 28 1.56 7.35 20.71
N ASP A 29 1.81 6.04 20.70
CA ASP A 29 3.13 5.45 20.87
C ASP A 29 3.94 5.49 19.57
N GLU A 30 5.03 6.27 19.57
CA GLU A 30 5.93 6.44 18.43
C GLU A 30 6.56 5.11 17.98
N ARG A 31 6.91 4.22 18.93
CA ARG A 31 7.51 2.92 18.59
C ARG A 31 6.51 2.05 17.84
N LYS A 32 5.23 2.09 18.23
CA LYS A 32 4.16 1.38 17.51
C LYS A 32 3.93 1.94 16.12
N ARG A 33 3.95 3.28 15.96
CA ARG A 33 3.85 3.93 14.64
C ARG A 33 5.00 3.52 13.72
N ALA A 34 6.24 3.57 14.21
CA ALA A 34 7.42 3.17 13.45
C ALA A 34 7.38 1.68 13.06
N ALA A 35 7.01 0.80 14.01
CA ALA A 35 6.86 -0.62 13.74
C ALA A 35 5.76 -0.90 12.71
N PHE A 36 4.65 -0.15 12.73
CA PHE A 36 3.60 -0.26 11.72
C PHE A 36 4.11 0.12 10.34
N ALA A 37 4.77 1.28 10.20
CA ALA A 37 5.33 1.74 8.93
C ALA A 37 6.37 0.74 8.36
N GLN A 38 7.24 0.19 9.22
CA GLN A 38 8.21 -0.83 8.80
C GLN A 38 7.53 -2.12 8.32
N ARG A 39 6.49 -2.59 9.02
CA ARG A 39 5.73 -3.78 8.58
C ARG A 39 5.05 -3.53 7.24
N GLN A 40 4.42 -2.37 7.04
CA GLN A 40 3.79 -2.01 5.77
C GLN A 40 4.83 -1.95 4.63
N ALA A 41 5.97 -1.30 4.86
CA ALA A 41 7.05 -1.23 3.86
C ALA A 41 7.58 -2.62 3.49
N LYS A 42 7.79 -3.50 4.49
CA LYS A 42 8.22 -4.88 4.25
C LYS A 42 7.18 -5.68 3.46
N ALA A 43 5.91 -5.60 3.84
CA ALA A 43 4.83 -6.29 3.14
C ALA A 43 4.72 -5.85 1.67
N GLN A 44 4.82 -4.55 1.40
CA GLN A 44 4.84 -4.01 0.04
C GLN A 44 6.04 -4.53 -0.77
N ALA A 45 7.23 -4.55 -0.18
CA ALA A 45 8.43 -5.04 -0.85
C ALA A 45 8.33 -6.53 -1.20
N GLU A 46 7.83 -7.37 -0.29
CA GLU A 46 7.62 -8.80 -0.53
C GLU A 46 6.55 -9.04 -1.59
N LEU A 47 5.44 -8.29 -1.58
CA LEU A 47 4.40 -8.39 -2.59
C LEU A 47 4.92 -8.05 -4.00
N LEU A 48 5.72 -6.99 -4.13
CA LEU A 48 6.36 -6.64 -5.40
C LEU A 48 7.33 -7.72 -5.87
N LYS A 49 8.09 -8.31 -4.95
CA LYS A 49 9.02 -9.39 -5.27
C LYS A 49 8.27 -10.62 -5.78
N LEU A 50 7.15 -10.97 -5.14
CA LEU A 50 6.27 -12.04 -5.57
C LEU A 50 5.73 -11.80 -7.00
N PHE A 51 5.19 -10.61 -7.28
CA PHE A 51 4.68 -10.29 -8.60
C PHE A 51 5.75 -10.36 -9.69
N ARG A 52 6.96 -9.83 -9.42
CA ARG A 52 8.08 -9.91 -10.36
C ARG A 52 8.49 -11.36 -10.63
N GLY A 53 8.58 -12.19 -9.58
CA GLY A 53 8.91 -13.61 -9.71
C GLY A 53 7.88 -14.37 -10.54
N ALA A 54 6.59 -14.03 -10.41
CA ALA A 54 5.50 -14.60 -11.18
C ALA A 54 5.32 -13.98 -12.59
N ARG A 55 6.18 -13.02 -12.99
CA ARG A 55 6.03 -12.23 -14.24
C ARG A 55 4.67 -11.52 -14.35
N ILE A 56 4.07 -11.18 -13.21
CA ILE A 56 2.82 -10.44 -13.14
C ILE A 56 3.12 -8.94 -13.18
N ASP A 57 2.50 -8.26 -14.12
CA ASP A 57 2.52 -6.80 -14.16
C ASP A 57 1.73 -6.22 -12.99
N SER A 58 2.39 -5.40 -12.17
CA SER A 58 1.78 -4.70 -11.05
C SER A 58 2.03 -3.19 -11.12
N ILE A 59 1.08 -2.43 -10.59
CA ILE A 59 1.17 -0.98 -10.39
C ILE A 59 0.88 -0.68 -8.93
N GLN A 60 1.68 0.18 -8.32
CA GLN A 60 1.36 0.74 -7.00
C GLN A 60 0.69 2.09 -7.20
N LEU A 61 -0.50 2.23 -6.63
CA LEU A 61 -1.25 3.48 -6.60
C LEU A 61 -1.32 3.98 -5.17
N ARG A 62 -1.39 5.30 -5.02
CA ARG A 62 -1.64 5.96 -3.75
C ARG A 62 -2.85 6.85 -3.88
N THR A 63 -3.70 6.82 -2.86
CA THR A 63 -4.92 7.63 -2.75
C THR A 63 -4.65 9.12 -2.65
N ASP A 64 -3.43 9.52 -2.26
CA ASP A 64 -3.01 10.92 -2.13
C ASP A 64 -2.23 11.47 -3.33
N GLN A 65 -2.21 10.75 -4.46
CA GLN A 65 -1.52 11.16 -5.68
C GLN A 65 -2.41 10.99 -6.91
N PRO A 66 -2.28 11.86 -7.93
CA PRO A 66 -2.95 11.66 -9.21
C PRO A 66 -2.54 10.33 -9.87
N TYR A 67 -3.49 9.42 -10.06
CA TYR A 67 -3.22 8.05 -10.54
C TYR A 67 -3.31 7.92 -12.07
N ALA A 68 -3.92 8.87 -12.78
CA ALA A 68 -4.13 8.78 -14.23
C ALA A 68 -2.82 8.59 -15.02
N GLY A 69 -1.78 9.37 -14.69
CA GLY A 69 -0.47 9.24 -15.33
C GLY A 69 0.26 7.93 -14.98
N ALA A 70 0.05 7.41 -13.77
CA ALA A 70 0.62 6.12 -13.37
C ALA A 70 -0.02 4.96 -14.14
N LEU A 71 -1.36 4.97 -14.29
CA LEU A 71 -2.11 4.02 -15.10
C LEU A 71 -1.66 4.05 -16.56
N GLY A 72 -1.51 5.25 -17.15
CA GLY A 72 -1.06 5.39 -18.54
C GLY A 72 0.29 4.71 -18.80
N ARG A 73 1.29 4.98 -17.96
CA ARG A 73 2.63 4.35 -18.08
C ARG A 73 2.58 2.83 -17.90
N PHE A 74 1.72 2.33 -17.02
CA PHE A 74 1.56 0.91 -16.79
C PHE A 74 1.03 0.18 -18.03
N PHE A 75 -0.04 0.70 -18.64
CA PHE A 75 -0.59 0.12 -19.86
C PHE A 75 0.37 0.25 -21.04
N GLU A 76 1.08 1.38 -21.19
CA GLU A 76 2.09 1.55 -22.25
C GLU A 76 3.23 0.52 -22.13
N THR A 77 3.74 0.30 -20.93
CA THR A 77 4.81 -0.67 -20.67
C THR A 77 4.35 -2.11 -20.95
N ARG A 78 3.10 -2.42 -20.62
CA ARG A 78 2.48 -3.71 -20.88
C ARG A 78 2.27 -3.96 -22.38
N GLU A 79 1.78 -2.96 -23.11
CA GLU A 79 1.62 -3.02 -24.57
C GLU A 79 2.97 -3.19 -25.28
N LYS A 80 4.01 -2.46 -24.86
CA LYS A 80 5.37 -2.62 -25.41
C LYS A 80 5.88 -4.05 -25.25
N ARG A 81 5.71 -4.68 -24.09
CA ARG A 81 6.13 -6.07 -23.87
C ARG A 81 5.35 -7.08 -24.71
N ARG A 82 4.04 -6.86 -24.92
CA ARG A 82 3.21 -7.69 -25.80
C ARG A 82 3.61 -7.61 -27.28
N ARG A 83 4.23 -6.51 -27.72
CA ARG A 83 4.67 -6.32 -29.10
C ARG A 83 6.05 -6.91 -29.39
N HIS A 84 6.85 -7.19 -28.36
CA HIS A 84 8.23 -7.69 -28.48
C HIS A 84 8.38 -9.17 -28.05
N GLY A 85 7.30 -9.83 -27.65
CA GLY A 85 7.24 -11.26 -27.38
C GLY A 85 6.23 -11.93 -28.30
#